data_AF-G5JRN3-F1
#
_entry.id   AF-G5JRN3-F1
#
_cell.length_a   1.000
_cell.length_b   1.000
_cell.length_c   1.000
_cell.angle_alpha   90.00
_cell.angle_beta   90.00
_cell.angle_gamma   90.00
#
_symmetry.space_group_name_H-M   'P 1'
#
loop_
_entity.id
_entity.type
_entity.pdbx_description
1 polymer ?
#
loop_
_entity_poly.entity_id
_entity_poly.type
_entity_poly.pdbx_seq_one_letter_code
_entity_poly.pdbx_strand_id
1 'polypeptide(L)'
;MKKYLVICIILCTFLLVACQVKNSGKSAKPKQLEPVYLEKAKTLEIGITYKIGDSKDSNASYIKFVDNQHYVYMKDYSHDTQEEIDDINREGDGFYPYVLFTEGQYTKDGDNLNLTPTKTMDVEFKNPEHVKDKIIASKRLDEGANAGRILILTKKDGAYAENNQENYFTLYKVNKAIPDSIEDFLKQYEYQPEKLPR
;
A
#
# COMPACT_ATOMS: atom_id res chain seq x y z
N MET A 1 67.28 19.53 7.19
CA MET A 1 66.69 18.63 8.21
C MET A 1 66.23 19.45 9.40
N LYS A 2 64.99 19.94 9.39
CA LYS A 2 64.31 20.70 10.46
C LYS A 2 62.96 21.16 9.90
N LYS A 3 61.97 20.25 9.85
CA LYS A 3 60.55 20.58 9.52
C LYS A 3 59.54 19.49 9.92
N TYR A 4 59.94 18.46 10.67
CA TYR A 4 59.06 17.35 11.08
C TYR A 4 59.05 17.12 12.59
N LEU A 5 59.09 18.19 13.40
CA LEU A 5 59.06 18.06 14.87
C LEU A 5 58.03 18.96 15.56
N VAL A 6 57.00 19.41 14.81
CA VAL A 6 55.89 20.23 15.34
C VAL A 6 54.53 19.71 14.85
N ILE A 7 54.42 18.41 14.57
CA ILE A 7 53.14 17.79 14.15
C ILE A 7 52.70 16.69 15.14
N CYS A 8 53.56 16.22 16.05
CA CYS A 8 53.21 15.15 17.00
C CYS A 8 52.74 15.63 18.40
N ILE A 9 52.59 16.93 18.65
CA ILE A 9 52.13 17.45 19.96
C ILE A 9 50.67 17.96 19.92
N ILE A 10 50.05 18.04 18.73
CA ILE A 10 48.62 18.45 18.59
C ILE A 10 47.68 17.23 18.55
N LEU A 11 48.20 16.00 18.61
CA LEU A 11 47.40 14.77 18.55
C LEU A 11 47.11 14.11 19.91
N CYS A 12 47.55 14.69 21.04
CA CYS A 12 47.40 14.08 22.37
C CYS A 12 46.52 14.86 23.37
N THR A 13 45.79 15.88 22.94
CA THR A 13 44.86 16.63 23.82
C THR A 13 43.37 16.42 23.53
N PHE A 14 43.00 15.55 22.60
CA PHE A 14 41.58 15.20 22.35
C PHE A 14 41.14 13.85 22.95
N LEU A 15 41.89 13.28 23.89
CA LEU A 15 41.58 11.99 24.53
C LEU A 15 41.14 12.07 26.00
N LEU A 16 40.73 13.24 26.50
CA LEU A 16 40.22 13.37 27.88
C LEU A 16 38.96 14.24 27.96
N VAL A 17 37.87 13.79 27.35
CA VAL A 17 36.52 14.00 27.91
C VAL A 17 35.69 12.74 27.65
N ALA A 18 36.14 11.61 28.20
CA ALA A 18 35.30 10.44 28.40
C ALA A 18 34.81 10.46 29.85
N CYS A 19 33.51 10.23 30.02
CA CYS A 19 32.79 10.00 31.27
C CYS A 19 32.51 11.24 32.13
N GLN A 20 31.30 11.81 31.99
CA GLN A 20 30.21 11.64 32.97
C GLN A 20 29.20 12.79 32.85
N VAL A 21 28.09 12.61 32.13
CA VAL A 21 26.81 13.21 32.51
C VAL A 21 25.66 12.26 32.15
N LYS A 22 25.18 11.59 33.20
CA LYS A 22 23.80 11.17 33.52
C LYS A 22 22.77 11.14 32.39
N ASN A 23 22.12 9.97 32.30
CA ASN A 23 20.74 9.76 31.88
C ASN A 23 19.86 11.00 32.02
N SER A 24 19.37 11.51 30.90
CA SER A 24 18.01 12.01 30.83
C SER A 24 17.38 11.40 29.60
N GLY A 25 16.41 10.52 29.82
CA GLY A 25 15.54 10.01 28.78
C GLY A 25 14.82 11.20 28.15
N LYS A 26 15.32 11.69 27.03
CA LYS A 26 14.46 12.36 26.06
C LYS A 26 13.73 11.25 25.34
N SER A 27 12.64 10.82 25.97
CA SER A 27 11.51 10.22 25.28
C SER A 27 11.27 11.09 24.05
N ALA A 28 11.65 10.58 22.89
CA ALA A 28 11.23 11.14 21.63
C ALA A 28 9.70 11.02 21.67
N LYS A 29 9.04 12.12 22.04
CA LYS A 29 7.60 12.25 21.84
C LYS A 29 7.32 11.71 20.43
N PRO A 30 6.36 10.80 20.26
CA PRO A 30 5.93 10.42 18.92
C PRO A 30 5.66 11.74 18.20
N LYS A 31 6.29 11.96 17.05
CA LYS A 31 5.83 12.99 16.11
C LYS A 31 4.34 12.73 16.01
N GLN A 32 3.52 13.63 16.54
CA GLN A 32 2.11 13.65 16.22
C GLN A 32 2.08 13.67 14.70
N LEU A 33 1.68 12.53 14.11
CA LEU A 33 1.34 12.46 12.70
C LEU A 33 0.32 13.57 12.52
N GLU A 34 0.70 14.63 11.82
CA GLU A 34 -0.26 15.61 11.34
C GLU A 34 -1.41 14.82 10.70
N PRO A 35 -2.68 15.17 10.99
CA PRO A 35 -3.78 14.48 10.37
C PRO A 35 -3.62 14.63 8.86
N VAL A 36 -3.29 13.54 8.17
CA VAL A 36 -3.29 13.50 6.71
C VAL A 36 -4.71 13.83 6.30
N TYR A 37 -4.94 15.10 5.94
CA TYR A 37 -6.21 15.54 5.42
C TYR A 37 -6.34 14.90 4.04
N LEU A 38 -7.10 13.80 3.99
CA LEU A 38 -7.36 13.11 2.75
C LEU A 38 -8.21 14.05 1.86
N GLU A 39 -7.66 14.47 0.74
CA GLU A 39 -8.36 15.35 -0.21
C GLU A 39 -9.41 14.54 -0.97
N LYS A 40 -10.70 14.86 -0.75
CA LYS A 40 -11.81 14.24 -1.48
C LYS A 40 -11.68 14.48 -2.97
N ALA A 41 -11.90 13.44 -3.76
CA ALA A 41 -11.82 13.48 -5.22
C ALA A 41 -13.04 14.21 -5.84
N LYS A 42 -12.95 15.54 -6.03
CA LYS A 42 -13.98 16.30 -6.78
C LYS A 42 -13.98 15.98 -8.27
N THR A 43 -12.80 15.63 -8.79
CA THR A 43 -12.52 15.21 -10.16
C THR A 43 -11.69 13.94 -10.16
N LEU A 44 -11.86 13.12 -11.21
CA LEU A 44 -11.04 11.95 -11.49
C LEU A 44 -10.07 12.31 -12.61
N GLU A 45 -8.79 12.06 -12.37
CA GLU A 45 -7.68 12.44 -13.23
C GLU A 45 -6.87 11.18 -13.58
N ILE A 46 -6.43 11.11 -14.84
CA ILE A 46 -5.55 10.04 -15.31
C ILE A 46 -4.21 10.10 -14.58
N GLY A 47 -3.69 8.94 -14.19
CA GLY A 47 -2.42 8.78 -13.48
C GLY A 47 -2.49 9.08 -11.98
N ILE A 48 -3.62 9.55 -11.46
CA ILE A 48 -3.80 9.80 -10.02
C ILE A 48 -4.39 8.59 -9.33
N THR A 49 -3.77 8.19 -8.23
CA THR A 49 -4.28 7.13 -7.35
C THR A 49 -5.27 7.69 -6.34
N TYR A 50 -6.39 7.00 -6.18
CA TYR A 50 -7.41 7.31 -5.20
C TYR A 50 -7.56 6.15 -4.21
N LYS A 51 -7.56 6.44 -2.90
CA LYS A 51 -8.00 5.50 -1.86
C LYS A 51 -9.52 5.51 -1.80
N ILE A 52 -10.13 4.34 -1.65
CA ILE A 52 -11.57 4.18 -1.44
C ILE A 52 -11.84 4.09 0.06
N GLY A 53 -12.72 4.97 0.55
CA GLY A 53 -13.04 5.07 1.98
C GLY A 53 -12.03 5.92 2.76
N ASP A 54 -12.44 6.36 3.96
CA ASP A 54 -11.67 7.25 4.84
C ASP A 54 -10.94 6.52 5.98
N SER A 55 -10.95 5.18 5.94
CA SER A 55 -10.28 4.35 6.95
C SER A 55 -8.82 4.78 7.10
N LYS A 56 -8.34 4.81 8.34
CA LYS A 56 -6.91 5.01 8.66
C LYS A 56 -6.11 3.72 8.60
N ASP A 57 -6.77 2.60 8.32
CA ASP A 57 -6.14 1.31 8.14
C ASP A 57 -5.15 1.36 6.95
N SER A 58 -4.03 0.68 7.16
CA SER A 58 -3.01 0.43 6.15
C SER A 58 -3.55 -0.54 5.09
N ASN A 59 -4.41 -1.48 5.49
CA ASN A 59 -5.19 -2.29 4.58
C ASN A 59 -6.25 -1.43 3.90
N ALA A 60 -6.22 -1.41 2.57
CA ALA A 60 -7.03 -0.47 1.81
C ALA A 60 -7.26 -0.89 0.36
N SER A 61 -8.29 -0.29 -0.22
CA SER A 61 -8.59 -0.38 -1.64
C SER A 61 -8.18 0.91 -2.36
N TYR A 62 -7.58 0.76 -3.53
CA TYR A 62 -7.09 1.85 -4.36
C TYR A 62 -7.57 1.71 -5.80
N ILE A 63 -7.69 2.83 -6.49
CA ILE A 63 -8.05 2.88 -7.89
C ILE A 63 -7.24 3.95 -8.62
N LYS A 64 -6.86 3.68 -9.87
CA LYS A 64 -6.19 4.64 -10.75
C LYS A 64 -6.71 4.46 -12.16
N PHE A 65 -6.99 5.57 -12.82
CA PHE A 65 -7.28 5.61 -14.26
C PHE A 65 -5.96 5.71 -15.00
N VAL A 66 -5.63 4.68 -15.79
CA VAL A 66 -4.34 4.61 -16.49
C VAL A 66 -4.38 5.46 -17.75
N ASP A 67 -5.51 5.45 -18.45
CA ASP A 67 -5.81 6.31 -19.59
C ASP A 67 -7.32 6.56 -19.68
N ASN A 68 -7.81 6.96 -20.87
CA ASN A 68 -9.23 7.28 -21.11
C ASN A 68 -10.19 6.07 -21.08
N GLN A 69 -9.68 4.85 -21.04
CA GLN A 69 -10.49 3.62 -21.11
C GLN A 69 -10.06 2.58 -20.06
N HIS A 70 -8.79 2.57 -19.68
CA HIS A 70 -8.20 1.59 -18.78
C HIS A 70 -8.14 2.09 -17.35
N TYR A 71 -8.46 1.21 -16.40
CA TYR A 71 -8.23 1.45 -14.99
C TYR A 71 -7.52 0.26 -14.36
N VAL A 72 -6.87 0.53 -13.23
CA VAL A 72 -6.39 -0.49 -12.30
C VAL A 72 -7.03 -0.29 -10.94
N TYR A 73 -7.30 -1.39 -10.26
CA TYR A 73 -7.83 -1.43 -8.91
C TYR A 73 -6.98 -2.37 -8.07
N MET A 74 -6.67 -1.99 -6.84
CA MET A 74 -5.83 -2.78 -5.95
C MET A 74 -6.45 -2.88 -4.56
N LYS A 75 -6.62 -4.10 -4.06
CA LYS A 75 -6.83 -4.35 -2.63
C LYS A 75 -5.52 -4.79 -2.03
N ASP A 76 -5.01 -4.01 -1.10
CA ASP A 76 -3.76 -4.29 -0.40
C ASP A 76 -4.11 -4.66 1.04
N TYR A 77 -4.15 -5.96 1.33
CA TYR A 77 -4.40 -6.55 2.65
C TYR A 77 -3.15 -7.28 3.14
N SER A 78 -2.01 -6.62 2.95
CA SER A 78 -0.68 -7.18 3.26
C SER A 78 -0.06 -6.60 4.53
N HIS A 79 -0.76 -5.69 5.22
CA HIS A 79 -0.19 -4.90 6.31
C HIS A 79 -0.46 -5.45 7.71
N ASP A 80 -1.18 -6.56 7.82
CA ASP A 80 -1.45 -7.21 9.10
C ASP A 80 -0.15 -7.73 9.72
N THR A 81 -0.05 -7.55 11.04
CA THR A 81 1.02 -8.12 11.86
C THR A 81 0.81 -9.62 12.06
N GLN A 82 1.86 -10.33 12.50
CA GLN A 82 1.73 -11.76 12.78
C GLN A 82 0.70 -12.03 13.88
N GLU A 83 0.59 -11.15 14.88
CA GLU A 83 -0.41 -11.25 15.95
C GLU A 83 -1.84 -11.12 15.41
N GLU A 84 -2.10 -10.13 14.56
CA GLU A 84 -3.42 -9.95 13.92
C GLU A 84 -3.79 -11.15 13.04
N ILE A 85 -2.82 -11.68 12.29
CA ILE A 85 -3.00 -12.90 11.46
C ILE A 85 -3.32 -14.11 12.34
N ASP A 86 -2.56 -14.32 13.41
CA ASP A 86 -2.77 -15.45 14.33
C ASP A 86 -4.12 -15.35 15.05
N ASP A 87 -4.58 -14.13 15.37
CA ASP A 87 -5.88 -13.88 15.95
C ASP A 87 -7.02 -14.18 14.96
N ILE A 88 -6.91 -13.76 13.70
CA ILE A 88 -7.86 -14.10 12.63
C ILE A 88 -7.91 -15.63 12.44
N ASN A 89 -6.74 -16.28 12.41
CA ASN A 89 -6.62 -17.71 12.16
C ASN A 89 -7.11 -18.59 13.31
N ARG A 90 -7.22 -18.04 14.52
CA ARG A 90 -7.80 -18.77 15.65
C ARG A 90 -9.26 -19.15 15.41
N GLU A 91 -9.96 -18.41 14.55
CA GLU A 91 -11.35 -18.66 14.18
C GLU A 91 -11.51 -19.69 13.06
N GLY A 92 -10.41 -20.18 12.47
CA GLY A 92 -10.37 -21.40 11.64
C GLY A 92 -10.21 -21.21 10.13
N ASP A 93 -10.28 -19.97 9.63
CA ASP A 93 -10.20 -19.68 8.20
C ASP A 93 -8.79 -19.20 7.84
N GLY A 94 -7.85 -20.14 7.59
CA GLY A 94 -6.44 -19.86 7.31
C GLY A 94 -6.20 -18.65 6.39
N PHE A 95 -5.98 -17.50 7.00
CA PHE A 95 -5.71 -16.18 6.46
C PHE A 95 -4.21 -16.01 6.25
N TYR A 96 -3.89 -15.51 5.06
CA TYR A 96 -2.57 -15.11 4.65
C TYR A 96 -2.63 -13.68 4.12
N PRO A 97 -1.61 -12.85 4.36
CA PRO A 97 -1.54 -11.53 3.76
C PRO A 97 -1.63 -11.65 2.24
N TYR A 98 -2.34 -10.72 1.59
CA TYR A 98 -2.56 -10.79 0.15
C TYR A 98 -2.69 -9.41 -0.50
N VAL A 99 -2.48 -9.38 -1.82
CA VAL A 99 -2.81 -8.24 -2.67
C VAL A 99 -3.59 -8.73 -3.88
N LEU A 100 -4.77 -8.18 -4.11
CA LEU A 100 -5.51 -8.33 -5.37
C LEU A 100 -5.22 -7.13 -6.26
N PHE A 101 -4.78 -7.38 -7.49
CA PHE A 101 -4.54 -6.35 -8.49
C PHE A 101 -5.36 -6.63 -9.75
N THR A 102 -6.29 -5.74 -10.05
CA THR A 102 -7.27 -5.83 -11.12
C THR A 102 -6.93 -4.84 -12.22
N GLU A 103 -6.91 -5.32 -13.46
CA GLU A 103 -7.03 -4.50 -14.67
C GLU A 103 -8.47 -4.54 -15.15
N GLY A 104 -8.93 -3.43 -15.71
CA GLY A 104 -10.25 -3.37 -16.33
C GLY A 104 -10.43 -2.21 -17.27
N GLN A 105 -11.63 -2.17 -17.83
CA GLN A 105 -12.11 -1.12 -18.71
C GLN A 105 -13.18 -0.31 -17.99
N TYR A 106 -13.29 0.97 -18.31
CA TYR A 106 -14.37 1.79 -17.79
C TYR A 106 -15.13 2.52 -18.88
N THR A 107 -16.42 2.71 -18.64
CA THR A 107 -17.30 3.51 -19.49
C THR A 107 -18.00 4.55 -18.64
N LYS A 108 -18.35 5.68 -19.27
CA LYS A 108 -19.13 6.73 -18.64
C LYS A 108 -20.60 6.59 -19.04
N ASP A 109 -21.47 6.54 -18.04
CA ASP A 109 -22.92 6.51 -18.22
C ASP A 109 -23.55 7.64 -17.40
N GLY A 110 -23.94 8.72 -18.08
CA GLY A 110 -24.31 9.98 -17.42
C GLY A 110 -23.18 10.50 -16.52
N ASP A 111 -23.48 10.64 -15.24
CA ASP A 111 -22.51 11.07 -14.21
C ASP A 111 -21.75 9.91 -13.55
N ASN A 112 -22.10 8.66 -13.89
CA ASN A 112 -21.49 7.47 -13.33
C ASN A 112 -20.33 6.98 -14.21
N LEU A 113 -19.34 6.35 -13.58
CA LEU A 113 -18.35 5.53 -14.26
C LEU A 113 -18.59 4.06 -13.89
N ASN A 114 -18.81 3.23 -14.89
CA ASN A 114 -18.94 1.78 -14.74
C ASN A 114 -17.59 1.14 -15.04
N LEU A 115 -17.00 0.49 -14.05
CA LEU A 115 -15.68 -0.12 -14.12
C LEU A 115 -15.83 -1.63 -14.17
N THR A 116 -15.56 -2.20 -15.34
CA THR A 116 -15.69 -3.62 -15.62
C THR A 116 -14.31 -4.28 -15.54
N PRO A 117 -14.08 -5.21 -14.59
CA PRO A 117 -12.82 -5.91 -14.49
C PRO A 117 -12.65 -6.86 -15.68
N THR A 118 -11.43 -6.97 -16.19
CA THR A 118 -11.08 -7.92 -17.26
C THR A 118 -10.18 -9.04 -16.74
N LYS A 119 -9.24 -8.69 -15.85
CA LYS A 119 -8.28 -9.62 -15.25
C LYS A 119 -7.97 -9.20 -13.81
N THR A 120 -7.81 -10.17 -12.92
CA THR A 120 -7.32 -9.94 -11.56
C THR A 120 -6.23 -10.94 -11.21
N MET A 121 -5.10 -10.41 -10.75
CA MET A 121 -4.02 -11.17 -10.15
C MET A 121 -4.17 -11.13 -8.63
N ASP A 122 -4.36 -12.29 -8.04
CA ASP A 122 -4.30 -12.51 -6.60
C ASP A 122 -2.90 -13.03 -6.25
N VAL A 123 -2.20 -12.36 -5.33
CA VAL A 123 -0.94 -12.85 -4.77
C VAL A 123 -1.05 -12.95 -3.26
N GLU A 124 -0.60 -14.09 -2.72
CA GLU A 124 -0.60 -14.36 -1.29
C GLU A 124 0.84 -14.50 -0.79
N PHE A 125 1.10 -13.96 0.40
CA PHE A 125 2.38 -14.02 1.08
C PHE A 125 2.29 -15.04 2.22
N LYS A 126 3.39 -15.69 2.54
CA LYS A 126 3.42 -16.65 3.65
C LYS A 126 3.16 -15.99 5.01
N ASN A 127 3.75 -14.82 5.22
CA ASN A 127 3.71 -14.07 6.48
C ASN A 127 4.16 -12.61 6.25
N PRO A 128 4.10 -11.73 7.26
CA PRO A 128 4.48 -10.33 7.12
C PRO A 128 5.95 -10.10 6.73
N GLU A 129 6.85 -11.02 7.05
CA GLU A 129 8.25 -10.90 6.61
C GLU A 129 8.37 -11.08 5.09
N HIS A 130 7.62 -12.02 4.52
CA HIS A 130 7.57 -12.20 3.07
C HIS A 130 6.95 -10.99 2.35
N VAL A 131 6.03 -10.27 3.00
CA VAL A 131 5.51 -8.99 2.47
C VAL A 131 6.64 -7.96 2.37
N LYS A 132 7.45 -7.80 3.44
CA LYS A 132 8.59 -6.86 3.45
C LYS A 132 9.63 -7.22 2.40
N ASP A 133 9.93 -8.51 2.25
CA ASP A 133 10.89 -9.02 1.29
C ASP A 133 10.34 -9.09 -0.14
N LYS A 134 9.04 -8.81 -0.33
CA LYS A 134 8.32 -8.91 -1.60
C LYS A 134 8.40 -10.31 -2.22
N ILE A 135 8.30 -11.34 -1.39
CA ILE A 135 8.30 -12.74 -1.80
C ILE A 135 6.87 -13.26 -1.78
N ILE A 136 6.30 -13.58 -2.94
CA ILE A 136 4.97 -14.16 -3.03
C ILE A 136 5.04 -15.69 -3.01
N ALA A 137 4.17 -16.31 -2.21
CA ALA A 137 4.09 -17.76 -2.03
C ALA A 137 3.08 -18.41 -2.98
N SER A 138 2.04 -17.67 -3.35
CA SER A 138 0.99 -18.12 -4.26
C SER A 138 0.60 -16.98 -5.20
N LYS A 139 0.16 -17.34 -6.41
CA LYS A 139 -0.48 -16.41 -7.33
C LYS A 139 -1.58 -17.09 -8.13
N ARG A 140 -2.68 -16.39 -8.36
CA ARG A 140 -3.82 -16.86 -9.18
C ARG A 140 -4.26 -15.74 -10.12
N LEU A 141 -4.45 -16.08 -11.39
CA LEU A 141 -5.03 -15.18 -12.37
C LEU A 141 -6.49 -15.58 -12.60
N ASP A 142 -7.40 -14.65 -12.34
CA ASP A 142 -8.82 -14.78 -12.64
C ASP A 142 -9.17 -13.85 -13.81
N GLU A 143 -9.84 -14.36 -14.84
CA GLU A 143 -10.16 -13.61 -16.07
C GLU A 143 -11.67 -13.63 -16.40
N GLY A 144 -12.11 -12.66 -17.20
CA GLY A 144 -13.49 -12.58 -17.68
C GLY A 144 -14.49 -12.40 -16.53
N ALA A 145 -15.56 -13.21 -16.51
CA ALA A 145 -16.58 -13.13 -15.48
C ALA A 145 -16.07 -13.40 -14.05
N ASN A 146 -14.91 -14.06 -13.92
CA ASN A 146 -14.28 -14.35 -12.63
C ASN A 146 -13.29 -13.26 -12.18
N ALA A 147 -12.98 -12.28 -13.05
CA ALA A 147 -12.00 -11.25 -12.75
C ALA A 147 -12.42 -10.30 -11.60
N GLY A 148 -13.66 -10.37 -11.14
CA GLY A 148 -14.13 -9.62 -9.98
C GLY A 148 -15.47 -8.95 -10.24
N ARG A 149 -15.88 -8.11 -9.28
CA ARG A 149 -17.13 -7.35 -9.39
C ARG A 149 -16.95 -6.07 -10.19
N ILE A 150 -18.03 -5.63 -10.83
CA ILE A 150 -18.13 -4.30 -11.41
C ILE A 150 -18.17 -3.26 -10.28
N LEU A 151 -17.40 -2.19 -10.42
CA LEU A 151 -17.46 -1.03 -9.53
C LEU A 151 -18.23 0.09 -10.23
N ILE A 152 -19.08 0.79 -9.48
CA ILE A 152 -19.78 1.97 -9.97
C ILE A 152 -19.26 3.16 -9.18
N LEU A 153 -18.66 4.13 -9.86
CA LEU A 153 -18.28 5.40 -9.25
C LEU A 153 -19.32 6.45 -9.60
N THR A 154 -19.76 7.20 -8.60
CA THR A 154 -20.75 8.27 -8.78
C THR A 154 -20.38 9.49 -7.95
N LYS A 155 -20.92 10.65 -8.31
CA LYS A 155 -20.77 11.86 -7.50
C LYS A 155 -21.78 11.87 -6.35
N LYS A 156 -21.27 11.93 -5.13
CA LYS A 156 -22.03 12.09 -3.90
C LYS A 156 -21.43 13.21 -3.06
N ASP A 157 -22.27 14.14 -2.61
CA ASP A 157 -21.88 15.26 -1.73
C ASP A 157 -20.67 16.07 -2.26
N GLY A 158 -20.62 16.26 -3.58
CA GLY A 158 -19.60 17.05 -4.27
C GLY A 158 -18.27 16.33 -4.53
N ALA A 159 -18.16 15.03 -4.23
CA ALA A 159 -16.99 14.20 -4.51
C ALA A 159 -17.39 12.87 -5.17
N TYR A 160 -16.44 12.20 -5.82
CA TYR A 160 -16.63 10.84 -6.30
C TYR A 160 -16.61 9.84 -5.14
N ALA A 161 -17.48 8.85 -5.21
CA ALA A 161 -17.57 7.74 -4.28
C ALA A 161 -17.84 6.44 -5.05
N GLU A 162 -17.33 5.33 -4.55
CA GLU A 162 -17.80 4.01 -4.95
C GLU A 162 -19.22 3.80 -4.40
N ASN A 163 -20.16 3.46 -5.27
CA ASN A 163 -21.50 3.02 -4.90
C ASN A 163 -21.54 1.49 -4.85
N ASN A 164 -21.64 0.95 -3.64
CA ASN A 164 -21.81 -0.47 -3.39
C ASN A 164 -23.17 -0.71 -2.73
N GLN A 165 -24.19 -1.01 -3.54
CA GLN A 165 -25.55 -1.28 -3.06
C GLN A 165 -26.07 -0.16 -2.13
N GLU A 166 -25.99 1.09 -2.58
CA GLU A 166 -26.38 2.30 -1.83
C GLU A 166 -25.49 2.66 -0.63
N ASN A 167 -24.43 1.87 -0.37
CA ASN A 167 -23.34 2.29 0.52
C ASN A 167 -22.28 3.05 -0.29
N TYR A 168 -21.96 4.27 0.14
CA TYR A 168 -21.06 5.16 -0.60
C TYR A 168 -19.71 5.28 0.10
N PHE A 169 -18.63 4.91 -0.59
CA PHE A 169 -17.26 5.04 -0.09
C PHE A 169 -16.56 6.16 -0.86
N THR A 170 -16.34 7.31 -0.21
CA THR A 170 -15.70 8.47 -0.85
C THR A 170 -14.30 8.13 -1.33
N LEU A 171 -13.93 8.63 -2.52
CA LEU A 171 -12.59 8.54 -3.06
C LEU A 171 -11.74 9.71 -2.56
N TYR A 172 -10.50 9.42 -2.19
CA TYR A 172 -9.53 10.38 -1.69
C TYR A 172 -8.24 10.31 -2.50
N LYS A 173 -7.72 11.45 -2.96
CA LYS A 173 -6.42 11.52 -3.63
C LYS A 173 -5.32 11.09 -2.66
N VAL A 174 -4.42 10.22 -3.13
CA VAL A 174 -3.27 9.74 -2.33
C VAL A 174 -2.01 9.66 -3.18
N ASN A 175 -0.85 9.85 -2.55
CA ASN A 175 0.47 9.75 -3.21
C ASN A 175 0.99 8.29 -3.30
N LYS A 176 0.10 7.29 -3.21
CA LYS A 176 0.51 5.89 -3.35
C LYS A 176 0.71 5.59 -4.84
N ALA A 177 1.94 5.23 -5.21
CA ALA A 177 2.19 4.66 -6.51
C ALA A 177 1.59 3.24 -6.56
N ILE A 178 0.69 3.00 -7.50
CA ILE A 178 0.24 1.66 -7.86
C ILE A 178 0.67 1.39 -9.32
N PRO A 179 1.02 0.15 -9.70
CA PRO A 179 1.44 -0.18 -11.07
C PRO A 179 0.33 0.10 -12.09
N ASP A 180 0.68 0.23 -13.38
CA ASP A 180 -0.28 0.46 -14.48
C ASP A 180 -0.80 -0.84 -15.11
N SER A 181 -0.18 -1.97 -14.81
CA SER A 181 -0.53 -3.29 -15.35
C SER A 181 -0.22 -4.43 -14.37
N ILE A 182 -0.82 -5.60 -14.58
CA ILE A 182 -0.51 -6.87 -13.90
C ILE A 182 0.94 -7.26 -14.14
N GLU A 183 1.48 -6.99 -15.33
CA GLU A 183 2.89 -7.26 -15.62
C GLU A 183 3.80 -6.41 -14.72
N ASP A 184 3.54 -5.11 -14.62
CA ASP A 184 4.31 -4.20 -13.77
C ASP A 184 4.06 -4.43 -12.27
N PHE A 185 2.88 -4.96 -11.92
CA PHE A 185 2.58 -5.43 -10.59
C PHE A 185 3.44 -6.63 -10.21
N LEU A 186 3.46 -7.67 -11.04
CA LEU A 186 4.22 -8.90 -10.77
C LEU A 186 5.74 -8.67 -10.77
N LYS A 187 6.26 -7.73 -11.57
CA LYS A 187 7.69 -7.35 -11.57
C LYS A 187 8.21 -6.87 -10.21
N GLN A 188 7.31 -6.51 -9.28
CA GLN A 188 7.68 -6.04 -7.94
C GLN A 188 8.02 -7.18 -6.99
N TYR A 189 7.72 -8.43 -7.35
CA TYR A 189 7.79 -9.57 -6.44
C TYR A 189 8.69 -10.68 -6.98
N GLU A 190 9.36 -11.36 -6.07
CA GLU A 190 9.97 -12.66 -6.32
C GLU A 190 8.95 -13.76 -6.06
N TYR A 191 8.84 -14.74 -6.96
CA TYR A 191 7.93 -15.87 -6.79
C TYR A 191 8.66 -17.09 -6.25
N GLN A 192 8.38 -17.44 -5.00
CA GLN A 192 8.88 -18.64 -4.34
C GLN A 192 7.69 -19.50 -3.89
N PRO A 193 7.21 -20.43 -4.74
CA PRO A 193 5.98 -21.16 -4.48
C PRO A 193 6.07 -21.98 -3.20
N GLU A 194 5.08 -21.81 -2.31
CA GLU A 194 4.93 -22.61 -1.11
C GLU A 194 3.47 -23.03 -0.93
N LYS A 195 3.25 -24.23 -0.39
CA LYS A 195 1.90 -24.69 -0.06
C LYS A 195 1.43 -23.95 1.20
N LEU A 196 0.45 -23.07 1.03
CA LEU A 196 -0.24 -22.40 2.15
C LEU A 196 -1.36 -23.30 2.68
N PRO A 197 -1.27 -23.86 3.89
CA PRO A 197 -2.37 -24.64 4.47
C PRO A 197 -3.55 -23.72 4.78
N ARG A 198 -4.73 -24.10 4.29
CA ARG A 198 -6.02 -23.46 4.58
C ARG A 198 -6.86 -24.38 5.46
#